data_AF-A0A520BFI1-F1
#
_entry.id   AF-A0A520BFI1-F1
#
_cell.length_a   1.000
_cell.length_b   1.000
_cell.length_c   1.000
_cell.angle_alpha   90.00
_cell.angle_beta   90.00
_cell.angle_gamma   90.00
#
_symmetry.space_group_name_H-M   'P 1'
#
loop_
_entity.id
_entity.type
_entity.pdbx_description
1 polymer ?
#
loop_
_entity_poly.entity_id
_entity_poly.type
_entity_poly.pdbx_seq_one_letter_code
_entity_poly.pdbx_strand_id
1 'polypeptide(L)' 'MEEGNNKSEQELNNVPETVEDEVVQHLNNPVTDLKPIVKQYLTAVKGVKKEGNKFYFSDGSARVEVRVVSDEIIRVR' A
#
# COMPACT_ATOMS: atom_id res chain seq x y z
N MET A 1 -33.32 -48.33 -12.72
CA MET A 1 -32.19 -47.38 -12.79
C MET A 1 -31.83 -47.09 -11.34
N GLU A 2 -31.11 -47.99 -10.67
CA GLU A 2 -29.62 -48.10 -10.67
C GLU A 2 -28.97 -46.73 -10.40
N GLU A 3 -28.00 -46.53 -9.51
CA GLU A 3 -27.34 -47.23 -8.39
C GLU A 3 -26.30 -46.19 -7.90
N GLY A 4 -25.75 -46.34 -6.70
CA GLY A 4 -24.45 -45.74 -6.33
C GLY A 4 -24.48 -44.76 -5.15
N ASN A 5 -24.27 -45.20 -3.90
CA ASN A 5 -22.95 -45.32 -3.21
C ASN A 5 -22.18 -43.98 -3.13
N ASN A 6 -21.71 -43.49 -1.97
CA ASN A 6 -21.04 -44.19 -0.89
C ASN A 6 -21.16 -43.46 0.46
N LYS A 7 -21.26 -44.26 1.52
CA LYS A 7 -20.83 -43.90 2.88
C LYS A 7 -19.30 -43.97 2.95
N SER A 8 -18.70 -43.04 3.69
CA SER A 8 -17.47 -43.21 4.46
C SER A 8 -17.69 -42.38 5.72
N GLU A 9 -18.00 -42.97 6.88
CA GLU A 9 -17.01 -43.36 7.91
C GLU A 9 -15.99 -42.21 8.11
N GLN A 10 -15.88 -41.57 9.28
CA GLN A 10 -15.43 -42.19 10.52
C GLN A 10 -15.82 -41.41 11.78
N GLU A 11 -15.83 -42.16 12.88
CA GLU A 11 -16.21 -41.84 14.24
C GLU A 11 -15.22 -40.92 14.99
N LEU A 12 -15.81 -40.14 15.91
CA LEU A 12 -15.37 -39.83 17.29
C LEU A 12 -13.92 -39.35 17.53
N ASN A 13 -13.79 -38.07 17.85
CA ASN A 13 -12.91 -37.63 18.92
C ASN A 13 -13.72 -36.84 19.94
N ASN A 14 -14.01 -37.47 21.09
CA ASN A 14 -14.53 -36.80 22.28
C ASN A 14 -13.48 -35.78 22.77
N VAL A 15 -13.76 -34.50 22.60
CA VAL A 15 -13.15 -33.41 23.38
C VAL A 15 -14.30 -32.75 24.16
N PRO A 16 -14.20 -32.61 25.49
CA PRO A 16 -15.23 -31.94 26.27
C PRO A 16 -15.06 -30.44 26.07
N GLU A 17 -15.65 -29.90 25.02
CA GLU A 17 -15.59 -28.48 24.70
C GLU A 17 -16.99 -27.88 24.82
N THR A 18 -17.36 -27.58 26.07
CA THR A 18 -18.24 -26.44 26.34
C THR A 18 -17.49 -25.18 25.96
N VAL A 19 -17.37 -24.91 24.65
CA VAL A 19 -17.06 -23.57 24.17
C VAL A 19 -18.39 -23.05 23.70
N GLU A 20 -18.96 -22.18 24.52
CA GLU A 20 -20.02 -21.27 24.12
C GLU A 20 -19.68 -20.77 22.73
N ASP A 21 -20.61 -20.89 21.79
CA ASP A 21 -20.47 -20.37 20.43
C ASP A 21 -20.27 -18.84 20.50
N GLU A 22 -19.04 -18.41 20.78
CA GLU A 22 -18.60 -17.05 20.53
C GLU A 22 -18.65 -16.89 19.02
N VAL A 23 -19.80 -16.44 18.55
CA VAL A 23 -20.02 -15.99 17.18
C VAL A 23 -18.91 -14.99 16.88
N VAL A 24 -17.84 -15.45 16.22
CA VAL A 24 -16.72 -14.61 15.83
C VAL A 24 -17.29 -13.56 14.88
N GLN A 25 -17.58 -12.39 15.45
CA GLN A 25 -18.15 -11.28 14.72
C GLN A 25 -17.03 -10.73 13.84
N HIS A 26 -17.06 -11.10 12.57
CA HIS A 26 -16.17 -10.52 11.57
C HIS A 26 -16.57 -9.05 11.42
N LEU A 27 -15.81 -8.15 12.04
CA LEU A 27 -16.00 -6.71 11.90
C LEU A 27 -15.63 -6.31 10.46
N ASN A 28 -16.64 -6.20 9.59
CA ASN A 28 -16.51 -5.55 8.29
C ASN A 28 -16.50 -4.04 8.51
N ASN A 29 -15.41 -3.49 9.01
CA ASN A 29 -15.28 -2.03 9.09
C ASN A 29 -15.11 -1.51 7.65
N PRO A 30 -16.09 -0.80 7.07
CA PRO A 30 -15.93 -0.26 5.73
C PRO A 30 -14.78 0.76 5.76
N VAL A 31 -13.86 0.65 4.81
CA VAL A 31 -12.81 1.66 4.64
C VAL A 31 -13.44 2.85 3.90
N THR A 32 -14.15 3.69 4.64
CA THR A 32 -15.07 4.68 4.05
C THR A 32 -14.37 5.86 3.37
N ASP A 33 -13.07 6.10 3.63
CA ASP A 33 -12.38 7.31 3.15
C ASP A 33 -10.95 7.06 2.65
N LEU A 34 -10.76 6.11 1.73
CA LEU A 34 -9.51 6.06 0.97
C LEU A 34 -9.45 7.27 0.04
N LYS A 35 -8.64 8.28 0.38
CA LYS A 35 -8.34 9.36 -0.56
C LYS A 35 -7.80 8.74 -1.86
N PRO A 36 -8.37 9.10 -3.02
CA PRO A 36 -7.92 8.54 -4.28
C PRO A 36 -6.45 8.89 -4.52
N ILE A 37 -5.66 7.89 -4.87
CA ILE A 37 -4.26 8.09 -5.28
C ILE A 37 -4.30 8.78 -6.64
N VAL A 38 -3.96 10.07 -6.64
CA VAL A 38 -3.86 10.88 -7.87
C VAL A 38 -2.41 11.13 -8.21
N LYS A 39 -2.10 11.21 -9.51
CA LYS A 39 -0.77 11.64 -9.96
C LYS A 39 -0.55 13.09 -9.55
N GLN A 40 0.54 13.35 -8.84
CA GLN A 40 0.96 14.69 -8.49
C GLN A 40 2.14 15.09 -9.38
N TYR A 41 1.99 16.23 -10.06
CA TYR A 41 3.02 16.81 -10.91
C TYR A 41 3.68 18.00 -10.21
N LEU A 42 4.93 18.27 -10.57
CA LEU A 42 5.64 19.46 -10.11
C LEU A 42 4.95 20.71 -10.67
N THR A 43 4.83 21.73 -9.82
CA THR A 43 4.23 23.02 -10.21
C THR A 43 5.28 24.11 -10.37
N ALA A 44 4.85 25.37 -10.51
CA ALA A 44 5.76 26.50 -10.71
C ALA A 44 6.76 26.63 -9.56
N VAL A 45 8.03 26.90 -9.91
CA VAL A 45 9.10 27.10 -8.93
C VAL A 45 8.82 28.34 -8.10
N LYS A 46 8.80 28.18 -6.77
CA LYS A 46 8.63 29.26 -5.79
C LYS A 46 9.92 29.58 -5.04
N GLY A 47 10.87 28.66 -5.03
CA GLY A 47 12.15 28.85 -4.33
C GLY A 47 13.30 28.15 -5.03
N VAL A 48 14.47 28.80 -4.99
CA VAL A 48 15.73 28.27 -5.53
C VAL A 48 16.82 28.42 -4.49
N LYS A 49 17.59 27.35 -4.25
CA LYS A 49 18.79 27.37 -3.43
C LYS A 49 19.96 26.78 -4.21
N LYS A 50 21.12 27.44 -4.19
CA LYS A 50 22.36 26.94 -4.78
C LYS A 50 23.36 26.57 -3.69
N GLU A 51 23.97 25.40 -3.81
CA GLU A 51 25.04 24.92 -2.94
C GLU A 51 26.12 24.25 -3.79
N GLY A 52 27.22 24.97 -4.06
CA GLY A 52 28.27 24.48 -4.95
C GLY A 52 27.75 24.21 -6.38
N ASN A 53 27.86 22.96 -6.82
CA ASN A 53 27.36 22.46 -8.11
C ASN A 53 25.93 21.88 -8.03
N LYS A 54 25.23 22.08 -6.92
CA LYS A 54 23.84 21.64 -6.74
C LYS A 54 22.88 22.83 -6.74
N PHE A 55 21.74 22.61 -7.35
CA PHE A 55 20.61 23.53 -7.42
C PHE A 55 19.38 22.80 -6.88
N TYR A 56 18.67 23.44 -5.96
CA TYR A 56 17.45 22.90 -5.41
C TYR A 56 16.29 23.81 -5.77
N PHE A 57 15.33 23.28 -6.51
CA PHE A 57 14.09 23.96 -6.89
C PHE A 57 12.96 23.44 -6.00
N SER A 58 12.09 24.32 -5.54
CA SER A 58 10.90 23.93 -4.78
C SER A 58 9.67 24.67 -5.28
N ASP A 59 8.54 23.96 -5.31
CA ASP A 59 7.22 24.52 -5.59
C ASP A 59 6.40 24.82 -4.31
N GLY A 60 7.03 24.65 -3.15
CA GLY A 60 6.46 24.77 -1.81
C GLY A 60 5.99 23.44 -1.20
N SER A 61 5.74 22.40 -2.02
CA SER A 61 5.36 21.07 -1.53
C SER A 61 6.42 20.01 -1.80
N ALA A 62 7.03 20.07 -2.99
CA ALA A 62 8.06 19.17 -3.45
C ALA A 62 9.37 19.93 -3.66
N ARG A 63 10.47 19.17 -3.77
CA ARG A 63 11.80 19.68 -4.02
C ARG A 63 12.53 18.79 -5.01
N VAL A 64 13.18 19.42 -6.00
CA VAL A 64 14.03 18.75 -7.00
C VAL A 64 15.46 19.23 -6.83
N GLU A 65 16.41 18.30 -6.76
CA GLU A 65 17.84 18.58 -6.81
C GLU A 65 18.35 18.36 -8.25
N VAL A 66 19.00 19.37 -8.80
CA VAL A 66 19.78 19.27 -10.02
C VAL A 66 21.25 19.46 -9.66
N ARG A 67 22.07 18.44 -9.92
CA ARG A 67 23.52 18.50 -9.72
C ARG A 67 24.23 18.47 -11.06
N VAL A 68 25.12 19.42 -11.27
CA VAL A 68 26.03 19.44 -12.43
C VAL A 68 27.19 18.48 -12.14
N VAL A 69 27.35 17.46 -12.97
CA VAL A 69 28.43 16.47 -12.88
C VAL A 69 29.58 16.88 -13.81
N SER A 70 29.26 17.29 -15.03
CA SER A 70 30.16 17.89 -16.02
C SER A 70 29.35 18.81 -16.95
N ASP A 71 30.03 19.46 -17.90
CA ASP A 71 29.42 20.41 -18.85
C ASP A 71 28.21 19.81 -19.61
N GLU A 72 28.23 18.50 -19.86
CA GLU A 72 27.19 17.79 -20.62
C GLU A 72 26.32 16.87 -19.76
N ILE A 73 26.63 16.72 -18.47
CA ILE A 73 25.97 15.74 -17.60
C ILE A 73 25.39 16.41 -16.37
N ILE A 74 24.07 16.28 -16.23
CA ILE A 74 23.34 16.63 -15.01
C ILE A 74 22.68 15.41 -14.39
N ARG A 75 22.63 15.38 -13.06
CA ARG A 75 21.86 14.42 -12.29
C ARG A 75 20.66 15.13 -11.68
N VAL A 76 19.48 14.56 -11.87
CA VAL A 76 18.23 15.04 -11.27
C VAL A 76 17.78 14.04 -10.21
N ARG A 77 17.35 14.54 -9.04
CA ARG A 77 16.76 13.78 -7.94
C ARG A 77 15.50 14.47 -7.43
#